data_AF-A0A5J4RZ21-F1
#
_entry.id   AF-A0A5J4RZ21-F1
#
_cell.length_a   1.000
_cell.length_b   1.000
_cell.length_c   1.000
_cell.angle_alpha   90.00
_cell.angle_beta   90.00
_cell.angle_gamma   90.00
#
_symmetry.space_group_name_H-M   'P 1'
#
loop_
_entity.id
_entity.type
_entity.pdbx_description
1 polymer ?
#
loop_
_entity_poly.entity_id
_entity_poly.type
_entity_poly.pdbx_seq_one_letter_code
_entity_poly.pdbx_strand_id
1 'polypeptide(L)' 'MKKSDLSSIMSEAHRFIKIAGLSMSEALKKAWANFKLRLRMKAGIVKFYFQKIDGSIRKSRNGAVSRK' A
#
# COMPACT_ATOMS: atom_id res chain seq x y z
N MET A 1 -11.26 -8.23 9.09
CA MET A 1 -10.64 -8.67 7.82
C MET A 1 -11.61 -9.63 7.15
N LYS A 2 -11.98 -9.37 5.90
CA LYS A 2 -12.85 -10.23 5.11
C LYS A 2 -12.00 -11.23 4.33
N LYS A 3 -12.56 -12.39 3.94
CA LYS A 3 -11.85 -13.38 3.10
C LYS A 3 -11.34 -12.77 1.78
N SER A 4 -12.02 -11.75 1.26
CA SER A 4 -11.62 -10.99 0.07
C SER A 4 -10.35 -10.13 0.27
N ASP A 5 -10.00 -9.79 1.51
CA ASP A 5 -8.82 -8.96 1.79
C ASP A 5 -7.53 -9.70 1.47
N LEU A 6 -7.45 -10.99 1.82
CA LEU A 6 -6.30 -11.85 1.51
C LEU A 6 -6.10 -12.02 0.01
N SER A 7 -7.19 -12.24 -0.73
CA SER A 7 -7.16 -12.32 -2.20
C SER A 7 -6.65 -11.00 -2.81
N SER A 8 -7.14 -9.86 -2.30
CA SER A 8 -6.70 -8.54 -2.75
C SER A 8 -5.20 -8.29 -2.45
N ILE A 9 -4.72 -8.69 -1.28
CA ILE A 9 -3.29 -8.58 -0.91
C ILE A 9 -2.43 -9.42 -1.86
N MET A 10 -2.86 -10.63 -2.19
CA MET A 10 -2.15 -11.51 -3.13
C MET A 10 -2.14 -10.94 -4.54
N SER A 11 -3.26 -10.38 -5.03
CA SER A 11 -3.29 -9.72 -6.34
C SER A 11 -2.36 -8.51 -6.41
N GLU A 12 -2.28 -7.70 -5.35
CA GLU A 12 -1.36 -6.57 -5.26
C GLU A 12 0.11 -7.04 -5.21
N ALA A 13 0.42 -8.10 -4.47
CA ALA A 13 1.75 -8.69 -4.45
C ALA A 13 2.16 -9.22 -5.84
N HIS A 14 1.25 -9.90 -6.54
CA HIS A 14 1.48 -10.38 -7.91
C HIS A 14 1.77 -9.23 -8.88
N ARG A 15 1.06 -8.11 -8.72
CA ARG A 15 1.31 -6.88 -9.48
C ARG A 15 2.70 -6.31 -9.19
N PHE A 16 3.14 -6.33 -7.94
CA PHE A 16 4.48 -5.87 -7.57
C PHE A 16 5.60 -6.73 -8.15
N ILE A 17 5.41 -8.05 -8.24
CA ILE A 17 6.36 -8.93 -8.92
C ILE A 17 6.47 -8.53 -10.40
N LYS A 18 5.34 -8.35 -11.07
CA LYS A 18 5.32 -8.03 -12.52
C LYS A 18 5.88 -6.66 -12.86
N ILE A 19 5.62 -5.64 -12.05
CA ILE A 19 5.98 -4.24 -12.39
C ILE A 19 7.34 -3.85 -11.81
N ALA A 20 7.62 -4.25 -10.56
CA ALA A 20 8.81 -3.83 -9.85
C ALA A 20 9.90 -4.90 -9.83
N GLY A 21 9.64 -6.10 -10.35
CA GLY A 21 10.61 -7.21 -10.36
C GLY A 21 10.97 -7.73 -8.96
N LEU A 22 10.13 -7.46 -7.96
CA LEU A 22 10.39 -7.83 -6.57
C LEU A 22 10.24 -9.34 -6.36
N SER A 23 11.02 -9.90 -5.43
CA SER A 23 10.81 -11.26 -4.97
C SER A 23 9.43 -11.40 -4.30
N MET A 24 8.82 -12.60 -4.36
CA MET A 24 7.49 -12.83 -3.79
C MET A 24 7.42 -12.43 -2.30
N SER A 25 8.46 -12.70 -1.52
CA SER A 25 8.54 -12.35 -0.09
C SER A 25 8.51 -10.83 0.13
N GLU A 26 9.28 -10.07 -0.66
CA GLU A 26 9.30 -8.60 -0.57
C GLU A 26 8.01 -7.97 -1.08
N ALA A 27 7.47 -8.50 -2.17
CA ALA A 27 6.19 -8.08 -2.73
C ALA A 27 5.07 -8.25 -1.70
N LEU A 28 5.04 -9.39 -0.99
CA LEU A 28 4.06 -9.64 0.06
C LEU A 28 4.18 -8.67 1.22
N LYS A 29 5.41 -8.41 1.71
CA LYS A 29 5.68 -7.42 2.77
C LYS A 29 5.16 -6.02 2.39
N LYS A 30 5.42 -5.60 1.15
CA LYS A 30 4.93 -4.31 0.63
C LYS A 30 3.41 -4.27 0.46
N ALA A 31 2.80 -5.35 -0.03
CA ALA A 31 1.35 -5.46 -0.17
C ALA A 31 0.63 -5.38 1.18
N TRP A 32 1.15 -6.06 2.21
CA TRP A 32 0.64 -5.97 3.58
C TRP A 32 0.80 -4.58 4.19
N ALA A 33 1.93 -3.92 3.96
CA ALA A 33 2.13 -2.54 4.41
C ALA A 33 1.12 -1.59 3.77
N ASN A 34 0.87 -1.74 2.46
CA ASN A 34 -0.10 -0.95 1.72
C ASN A 34 -1.54 -1.21 2.21
N PHE A 35 -1.90 -2.47 2.45
CA PHE A 35 -3.21 -2.81 3.03
C PHE A 35 -3.44 -2.15 4.39
N LYS A 36 -2.46 -2.22 5.30
CA LYS A 36 -2.52 -1.55 6.60
C LYS A 36 -2.59 -0.03 6.48
N LEU A 37 -1.94 0.56 5.48
CA LEU A 37 -2.05 1.99 5.19
C LEU A 37 -3.47 2.34 4.72
N ARG A 38 -4.04 1.57 3.79
CA ARG A 38 -5.43 1.76 3.31
C ARG A 38 -6.46 1.66 4.44
N LEU A 39 -6.25 0.77 5.41
CA LEU A 39 -7.10 0.70 6.60
C LEU A 39 -6.99 1.96 7.46
N ARG A 40 -5.76 2.41 7.75
CA ARG A 40 -5.53 3.64 8.53
C ARG A 40 -6.07 4.89 7.83
N MET A 41 -5.98 4.95 6.50
CA MET A 41 -6.55 6.04 5.68
C MET A 41 -8.07 6.08 5.72
N LYS A 42 -8.75 4.94 5.94
CA LYS A 42 -10.20 4.91 6.16
C LYS A 42 -10.58 5.37 7.57
N ALA A 43 -9.72 5.08 8.55
CA ALA A 43 -9.97 5.45 9.94
C ALA A 43 -9.70 6.94 10.21
N GLY A 44 -8.84 7.60 9.44
CA GLY A 44 -8.55 9.01 9.63
C GLY A 44 -7.50 9.59 8.68
N ILE A 45 -7.01 10.78 9.02
CA ILE A 45 -6.01 11.52 8.23
C ILE A 45 -4.63 10.96 8.54
N VAL A 46 -3.99 10.35 7.54
CA VAL A 46 -2.66 9.76 7.67
C VAL A 46 -1.65 10.53 6.82
N LYS A 47 -0.49 10.81 7.41
CA LYS A 47 0.70 11.32 6.72
C LYS A 47 1.64 10.15 6.48
N PHE A 48 2.03 9.92 5.24
CA PHE A 48 3.01 8.88 4.90
C PHE A 48 4.06 9.44 3.95
N TYR A 49 5.23 8.83 4.02
CA TYR A 49 6.40 9.16 3.22
C TYR A 49 6.77 7.92 2.42
N PHE A 50 7.06 8.10 1.14
CA PHE A 50 7.64 7.05 0.32
C PHE A 50 8.95 7.53 -0.25
N GLN A 51 9.98 6.71 -0.08
CA GLN A 51 11.29 6.93 -0.67
C GLN A 51 11.32 6.17 -1.99
N LYS A 52 11.65 6.89 -3.06
CA LYS A 52 11.97 6.27 -4.34
C LYS A 52 13.39 5.72 -4.33
N ILE A 53 13.67 4.85 -5.30
CA ILE A 53 14.99 4.23 -5.48
C ILE A 53 16.07 5.29 -5.82
N ASP A 54 15.66 6.40 -6.43
CA ASP A 54 16.50 7.58 -6.70
C ASP A 54 16.83 8.43 -5.43
N GLY A 55 16.40 7.98 -4.25
CA GLY A 55 16.61 8.68 -2.98
C GLY A 55 15.60 9.80 -2.69
N SER A 56 14.77 10.18 -3.67
CA SER A 56 13.79 11.25 -3.49
C SER A 56 12.63 10.80 -2.59
N ILE A 57 12.34 11.62 -1.56
CA ILE A 57 11.22 11.37 -0.65
C ILE A 57 10.02 12.18 -1.16
N ARG A 58 8.92 11.49 -1.47
CA ARG A 58 7.65 12.14 -1.75
C ARG A 58 6.73 11.98 -0.54
N LYS A 59 6.18 13.11 -0.12
CA LYS A 59 5.24 13.22 0.98
C LYS A 59 3.85 13.37 0.41
N SER A 60 2.93 12.51 0.82
CA SER A 60 1.52 12.69 0.53
C SER A 60 0.73 12.82 1.83
N ARG A 61 -0.15 13.82 1.89
CA ARG A 61 -1.17 13.96 2.92
C ARG A 61 -2.46 13.53 2.26
N ASN A 62 -3.02 12.40 2.68
CA ASN A 62 -4.34 12.03 2.18
C ASN A 62 -5.37 12.93 2.86
N GLY A 63 -5.89 13.91 2.13
CA GLY A 63 -7.07 14.66 2.55
C GLY A 63 -8.26 13.72 2.55
N ALA A 64 -9.00 13.68 3.65
CA ALA A 64 -10.20 12.88 3.77
C ALA A 64 -11.17 13.22 2.62
N VAL A 65 -11.38 12.31 1.68
CA VAL A 65 -12.60 12.34 0.88
C VAL A 65 -13.70 11.95 1.85
N SER A 66 -14.33 12.97 2.44
CA SER A 66 -15.64 12.86 3.07
C SER A 66 -16.54 12.18 2.05
N ARG A 67 -16.85 10.90 2.28
CA ARG A 67 -18.05 10.33 1.68
C ARG A 67 -19.20 10.95 2.45
N LYS A 68 -19.76 12.03 1.89
CA LYS A 68 -21.16 12.36 2.13
C LYS A 68 -22.03 11.25 1.54
#